data_AF-A0A8X7NV52-F1
#
_entry.id   AF-A0A8X7NV52-F1
#
_cell.length_a   1.000
_cell.length_b   1.000
_cell.length_c   1.000
_cell.angle_alpha   90.00
_cell.angle_beta   90.00
_cell.angle_gamma   90.00
#
_symmetry.space_group_name_H-M   'P 1'
#
loop_
_entity.id
_entity.type
_entity.pdbx_description
1 polymer ?
#
loop_
_entity_poly.entity_id
_entity_poly.type
_entity_poly.pdbx_seq_one_letter_code
_entity_poly.pdbx_strand_id
1 'polypeptide(L)' 'MHPPLTPHRHPMCVEIIEEFQKCHLDHPIGKFFGDCTELKVKLLHCFRQEKAVKRKVNFEQSKKLQERLKAIRKDENAET' A
#
# COMPACT_ATOMS: atom_id res chain seq x y z
N MET A 1 -11.03 8.78 9.37
CA MET A 1 -9.93 9.07 8.43
C MET A 1 -9.62 7.83 7.61
N HIS A 2 -9.80 7.87 6.28
CA HIS A 2 -9.33 6.82 5.36
C HIS A 2 -8.03 7.29 4.67
N PRO A 3 -7.13 6.37 4.26
CA PRO A 3 -5.98 6.73 3.43
C PRO A 3 -6.42 7.37 2.10
N PRO A 4 -5.56 8.15 1.44
CA PRO A 4 -5.89 8.77 0.16
C PRO A 4 -6.24 7.71 -0.90
N LEU A 5 -7.46 7.82 -1.45
CA LEU A 5 -8.02 6.94 -2.48
C LEU A 5 -7.40 7.23 -3.84
N THR A 6 -6.10 7.00 -3.99
CA THR A 6 -5.37 7.24 -5.23
C THR A 6 -5.23 5.92 -5.99
N PRO A 7 -6.07 5.61 -7.00
CA PRO A 7 -6.12 4.28 -7.62
C PRO A 7 -4.77 3.85 -8.19
N HIS A 8 -4.03 4.78 -8.80
CA HIS A 8 -2.69 4.53 -9.34
C HIS A 8 -1.67 4.09 -8.28
N ARG A 9 -1.84 4.48 -7.00
CA ARG A 9 -0.91 4.08 -5.93
C ARG A 9 -1.29 2.75 -5.28
N HIS A 10 -2.48 2.27 -5.55
CA HIS A 10 -3.10 1.13 -4.89
C HIS A 10 -3.62 0.09 -5.91
N PRO A 11 -2.75 -0.46 -6.77
CA PRO A 11 -3.16 -1.38 -7.85
C PRO A 11 -3.92 -2.61 -7.36
N MET A 12 -3.69 -3.09 -6.13
CA MET A 12 -4.40 -4.25 -5.58
C MET A 12 -5.78 -3.92 -5.01
N CYS A 13 -6.10 -2.64 -4.84
CA CYS A 13 -7.34 -2.20 -4.17
C CYS A 13 -8.22 -1.33 -5.09
N VAL A 14 -7.94 -1.29 -6.40
CA VAL A 14 -8.63 -0.42 -7.35
C VAL A 14 -10.14 -0.66 -7.35
N GLU A 15 -10.55 -1.92 -7.47
CA GLU A 15 -11.97 -2.32 -7.50
C GLU A 15 -12.72 -1.84 -6.24
N ILE A 16 -12.13 -2.03 -5.05
CA ILE A 16 -12.73 -1.63 -3.77
C ILE A 16 -12.77 -0.10 -3.64
N ILE A 17 -11.78 0.62 -4.19
CA ILE A 17 -11.78 2.09 -4.23
C ILE A 17 -12.94 2.58 -5.09
N GLU A 18 -13.15 1.98 -6.27
CA GLU A 18 -14.23 2.34 -7.18
C GLU A 18 -15.61 2.09 -6.56
N GLU A 19 -15.82 0.92 -5.93
CA GLU A 19 -17.06 0.62 -5.20
C GLU A 19 -17.31 1.61 -4.06
N PHE A 20 -16.26 1.95 -3.29
CA PHE A 20 -16.39 2.90 -2.19
C PHE A 20 -16.70 4.32 -2.69
N GLN A 21 -16.07 4.75 -3.79
CA GLN A 21 -16.37 6.03 -4.43
C GLN A 21 -17.80 6.06 -4.96
N LYS A 22 -18.26 4.98 -5.60
CA LYS A 22 -19.63 4.85 -6.08
C LYS A 22 -20.64 4.95 -4.94
N CYS A 23 -20.40 4.27 -3.81
CA CYS A 23 -21.26 4.40 -2.63
C CYS A 23 -21.34 5.84 -2.11
N HIS A 24 -20.23 6.59 -2.10
CA HIS A 24 -20.24 8.01 -1.73
C HIS A 24 -20.97 8.92 -2.73
N LEU A 25 -20.98 8.57 -4.02
CA LEU A 25 -21.71 9.29 -5.06
C LEU A 25 -23.21 9.01 -4.97
N ASP A 26 -23.60 7.75 -4.75
CA ASP A 26 -24.99 7.32 -4.63
C ASP A 26 -25.64 7.80 -3.31
N HIS A 27 -24.84 7.89 -2.24
CA HIS A 27 -25.28 8.28 -0.90
C HIS A 27 -24.57 9.54 -0.38
N PRO A 28 -24.80 10.72 -0.97
CA PRO A 28 -24.10 11.95 -0.59
C PRO A 28 -24.37 12.39 0.86
N ILE A 29 -25.55 12.06 1.39
CA ILE A 29 -25.93 12.28 2.79
C ILE A 29 -25.61 11.04 3.64
N GLY A 30 -25.93 9.85 3.11
CA GLY A 30 -25.74 8.55 3.78
C GLY A 30 -24.29 8.20 4.14
N LYS A 31 -23.31 8.78 3.44
CA LYS A 31 -21.88 8.68 3.80
C LYS A 31 -21.56 9.15 5.22
N PHE A 32 -22.36 10.07 5.77
CA PHE A 32 -22.22 10.56 7.14
C PHE A 32 -22.96 9.69 8.17
N PHE A 33 -23.99 8.96 7.73
CA PHE A 33 -24.81 8.09 8.57
C PHE A 33 -24.32 6.63 8.61
N GLY A 34 -23.36 6.28 7.75
CA GLY A 34 -22.66 4.99 7.82
C GLY A 34 -23.02 3.99 6.74
N ASP A 35 -23.79 4.38 5.71
CA ASP A 35 -24.23 3.49 4.63
C ASP A 35 -23.05 2.80 3.90
N CYS A 36 -21.89 3.46 3.84
CA CYS A 36 -20.68 2.96 3.19
C CYS A 36 -19.65 2.32 4.16
N THR A 37 -20.04 2.02 5.40
CA THR A 37 -19.11 1.54 6.44
C THR A 37 -18.50 0.18 6.12
N GLU A 38 -19.29 -0.74 5.58
CA GLU A 38 -18.79 -2.08 5.20
C GLU A 38 -17.73 -2.01 4.09
N LEU A 39 -17.97 -1.19 3.06
CA LEU A 39 -17.00 -0.95 1.99
C LEU A 39 -15.72 -0.28 2.53
N LYS A 40 -15.86 0.65 3.48
CA LYS A 40 -14.72 1.26 4.17
C LYS A 40 -13.88 0.24 4.93
N VAL A 41 -14.50 -0.73 5.60
CA VAL A 41 -13.79 -1.81 6.31
C VAL A 41 -13.01 -2.69 5.32
N LYS A 42 -13.65 -3.10 4.22
CA LYS A 42 -12.98 -3.86 3.15
C LYS A 42 -11.80 -3.10 2.54
N LEU A 43 -11.99 -1.82 2.27
CA LEU A 43 -10.94 -0.94 1.75
C LEU A 43 -9.75 -0.86 2.71
N LEU A 44 -9.99 -0.64 4.00
CA LEU A 44 -8.94 -0.59 5.02
C LEU A 44 -8.19 -1.93 5.13
N HIS A 45 -8.90 -3.04 5.01
CA HIS A 45 -8.30 -4.36 5.00
C HIS A 45 -7.38 -4.54 3.79
N CYS A 46 -7.84 -4.16 2.60
CA CYS A 46 -7.04 -4.23 1.39
C CYS A 46 -5.77 -3.37 1.49
N PHE A 47 -5.87 -2.11 1.95
CA PHE A 47 -4.70 -1.26 2.14
C PHE A 47 -3.69 -1.81 3.15
N ARG A 48 -4.14 -2.50 4.19
CA ARG A 48 -3.25 -3.18 5.14
C ARG A 48 -2.51 -4.33 4.48
N GLN A 49 -3.20 -5.16 3.69
CA GLN A 49 -2.57 -6.25 2.94
C GLN A 49 -1.56 -5.72 1.93
N GLU A 50 -1.93 -4.70 1.15
CA GLU A 50 -1.04 -4.11 0.17
C GLU A 50 0.21 -3.52 0.81
N LYS A 51 0.04 -2.82 1.93
CA LYS A 51 1.17 -2.30 2.70
C LYS A 51 2.07 -3.43 3.21
N ALA A 52 1.50 -4.57 3.62
CA ALA A 52 2.28 -5.73 4.05
C ALA A 52 3.09 -6.33 2.88
N VAL A 53 2.50 -6.48 1.70
CA VAL A 53 3.19 -6.97 0.49
C VAL A 53 4.33 -6.03 0.10
N LYS A 54 4.06 -4.73 -0.01
CA LYS A 54 5.10 -3.73 -0.34
C LYS A 54 6.24 -3.73 0.68
N ARG A 55 5.94 -3.89 1.97
CA ARG A 55 6.96 -4.00 3.03
C ARG A 55 7.85 -5.22 2.84
N LYS A 56 7.30 -6.39 2.47
CA LYS A 56 8.10 -7.60 2.21
C LYS A 56 9.03 -7.39 1.01
N VAL A 57 8.52 -6.88 -0.10
CA VAL A 57 9.32 -6.60 -1.30
C VAL A 57 10.43 -5.59 -1.01
N ASN A 58 10.12 -4.49 -0.33
CA ASN A 58 11.11 -3.47 0.04
C ASN A 58 12.18 -4.03 1.00
N PHE A 59 11.78 -4.91 1.92
CA PHE A 59 12.72 -5.57 2.83
C PHE A 59 13.71 -6.47 2.09
N GLU A 60 13.22 -7.28 1.15
CA GLU A 60 14.07 -8.14 0.31
C GLU A 60 15.02 -7.33 -0.58
N GLN A 61 14.52 -6.26 -1.19
CA GLN A 61 15.33 -5.36 -2.01
C GLN A 61 16.40 -4.65 -1.17
N SER A 62 16.04 -4.18 0.03
CA SER A 62 16.98 -3.56 0.97
C SER A 62 18.06 -4.54 1.41
N LYS A 63 17.71 -5.79 1.71
CA LYS A 63 18.68 -6.84 2.07
C LYS A 63 19.66 -7.11 0.92
N LYS A 64 19.16 -7.27 -0.31
CA LYS A 64 20.02 -7.46 -1.51
C LYS A 64 20.95 -6.28 -1.74
N LEU A 65 20.45 -5.05 -1.59
CA LEU A 65 21.27 -3.84 -1.70
C LEU A 65 22.35 -3.80 -0.62
N GLN A 66 21.99 -4.10 0.63
CA GLN A 66 22.92 -4.13 1.74
C GLN A 66 24.03 -5.17 1.55
N GLU A 67 23.70 -6.36 1.04
CA GLU A 67 24.68 -7.39 0.71
C GLU A 67 25.64 -6.94 -0.39
N ARG A 68 25.14 -6.31 -1.46
CA ARG A 68 25.99 -5.74 -2.53
C ARG A 68 26.94 -4.67 -2.02
N LEU A 69 26.44 -3.73 -1.22
CA LEU A 69 27.26 -2.65 -0.64
C LEU A 69 28.33 -3.20 0.32
N LYS A 70 28.03 -4.27 1.06
CA LYS A 70 29.01 -4.96 1.90
C LYS A 70 30.09 -5.67 1.10
N ALA A 71 29.75 -6.26 -0.05
CA ALA A 71 30.74 -6.88 -0.94
C ALA A 71 31.69 -5.83 -1.52
N ILE A 72 31.15 -4.77 -2.12
CA ILE A 72 31.94 -3.66 -2.68
C ILE A 72 32.92 -3.09 -1.65
N ARG A 73 32.44 -2.80 -0.43
CA ARG A 73 33.31 -2.28 0.65
C ARG A 73 34.43 -3.23 1.05
N LYS A 74 34.20 -4.55 0.99
CA LYS A 74 35.24 -5.53 1.31
C LYS A 74 36.30 -5.58 0.21
N ASP A 75 35.88 -5.51 -1.05
CA ASP A 75 36.78 -5.50 -2.20
C ASP A 75 37.66 -4.24 -2.16
N GLU A 76 37.07 -3.06 -1.93
CA GLU A 76 37.80 -1.79 -1.76
C GLU A 76 38.84 -1.85 -0.62
N ASN A 77 38.48 -2.45 0.52
CA ASN A 77 39.40 -2.59 1.66
C ASN A 77 40.49 -3.65 1.46
N ALA A 78 40.34 -4.57 0.50
CA ALA A 78 41.33 -5.60 0.21
C ALA A 78 42.36 -5.14 -0.83
N GLU A 79 42.04 -4.10 -1.60
CA GLU A 79 42.91 -3.47 -2.61
C GLU A 79 43.81 -2.36 -2.02
N THR A 80 43.51 -1.88 -0.81
CA THR A 80 44.32 -0.92 -0.02
C THR A 80 45.22 -1.61 0.99
#